data_AF-A0A7N6F9H2-F1
#
_entry.id   AF-A0A7N6F9H2-F1
#
_cell.length_a   1.000
_cell.length_b   1.000
_cell.length_c   1.000
_cell.angle_alpha   90.00
_cell.angle_beta   90.00
_cell.angle_gamma   90.00
#
_symmetry.space_group_name_H-M   'P 1'
#
loop_
_entity.id
_entity.type
_entity.pdbx_description
1 polymer ?
#
loop_
_entity_poly.entity_id
_entity_poly.type
_entity_poly.pdbx_seq_one_letter_code
_entity_poly.pdbx_strand_id
1 'polypeptide(L)'
;MKMFSVSHKTVFVVDHCPYMAESSRQQVECDVLTKTRAQGVIPLAPVSKSLWTCAVECSMEYCRILYDIYPVDKLVNYIVSDSEFHMLNSWRREEQSTHELMSALAAVGPPNPREDPECCSILHGLVAAVESLCKITELQHERRTALMDTAERVANRGRIICLTNAKSDTHVRMLEDYIQETILDQNKLAAGSDRLMAIQQCELVLLHIYPQGEDTLVSDRPKKEISPLLTSEVHSVRAGRHLATKLNILVQQHFDLASTTITNIPMKEEQHANTSANYDVELLHHRDAHLEFFKSGDLHMAGTSTRENGLKETVTLKWCTPRTNSIELHYCTGAYRISPTDVNSRPSSCLTNFLLNVSESSHDPSGKLPAERAKAQLERHTRYWPMIISQTTIFNMQAVVPLANLIVKETLTEEDVLTCQKTVYNLVDMERKNDPLPISTVGSRGKGPKRDEQYRIMWNELETLVKTHAGASDRHQRVLDCIIACRSKPPEEEERKKRGRKREEREDRAEKNGSKDADDKSWQDSERLKGLLDKEDQESEVIKDSPDSPEPLNKKPRLSTEEVQPPERAKGPVSLLTMWTNRITAVNSRKHQEFFGRAGSVNNKFELYQHLKDENGMDVHENGKASR
;
A
#
# COMPACT_ATOMS: atom_id res chain seq x y z
N MET A 1 5.34 -17.44 3.26
CA MET A 1 5.41 -18.00 4.63
C MET A 1 4.38 -19.10 4.82
N LYS A 2 4.73 -20.21 5.50
CA LYS A 2 3.72 -21.16 5.99
C LYS A 2 2.89 -20.45 7.06
N MET A 3 1.59 -20.29 6.83
CA MET A 3 0.69 -19.44 7.64
C MET A 3 0.68 -19.81 9.13
N PHE A 4 0.73 -21.10 9.45
CA PHE A 4 0.74 -21.65 10.81
C PHE A 4 2.08 -22.33 11.15
N SER A 5 3.18 -21.59 11.02
CA SER A 5 4.50 -22.02 11.50
C SER A 5 4.60 -21.88 13.03
N VAL A 6 5.73 -22.31 13.61
CA VAL A 6 6.02 -22.15 15.05
C VAL A 6 5.94 -20.69 15.55
N SER A 7 6.06 -19.71 14.65
CA SER A 7 5.97 -18.29 15.01
C SER A 7 4.52 -17.76 15.08
N HIS A 8 3.51 -18.56 14.70
CA HIS A 8 2.11 -18.13 14.83
C HIS A 8 1.68 -17.96 16.29
N LYS A 9 2.08 -18.91 17.16
CA LYS A 9 1.81 -18.90 18.60
C LYS A 9 3.12 -18.86 19.38
N THR A 10 3.33 -17.79 20.14
CA THR A 10 4.45 -17.70 21.09
C THR A 10 3.89 -17.62 22.50
N VAL A 11 4.35 -18.47 23.41
CA VAL A 11 3.97 -18.42 24.82
C VAL A 11 5.20 -18.00 25.63
N PHE A 12 5.12 -16.88 26.34
CA PHE A 12 6.10 -16.54 27.36
C PHE A 12 5.71 -17.20 28.67
N VAL A 13 6.67 -17.84 29.32
CA VAL A 13 6.53 -18.36 30.69
C VAL A 13 7.62 -17.72 31.53
N VAL A 14 7.24 -16.83 32.44
CA VAL A 14 8.19 -16.11 33.30
C VAL A 14 8.03 -16.55 34.73
N ASP A 15 9.14 -16.97 35.31
CA ASP A 15 9.23 -17.42 36.68
C ASP A 15 9.07 -16.25 37.67
N HIS A 16 8.20 -16.42 38.66
CA HIS A 16 7.92 -15.46 39.73
C HIS A 16 8.20 -16.06 41.12
N CYS A 17 8.95 -17.16 41.19
CA CYS A 17 9.39 -17.73 42.45
C CYS A 17 10.27 -16.74 43.27
N PRO A 18 10.39 -16.92 44.59
CA PRO A 18 11.12 -16.01 45.48
C PRO A 18 12.57 -15.71 45.06
N TYR A 19 13.28 -16.68 44.48
CA TYR A 19 14.66 -16.49 44.00
C TYR A 19 14.76 -15.51 42.82
N MET A 20 13.68 -15.27 42.08
CA MET A 20 13.67 -14.28 41.00
C MET A 20 13.69 -12.84 41.52
N ALA A 21 13.49 -12.62 42.83
CA ALA A 21 13.71 -11.32 43.47
C ALA A 21 15.20 -10.99 43.66
N GLU A 22 16.11 -11.94 43.44
CA GLU A 22 17.54 -11.70 43.58
C GLU A 22 18.02 -10.55 42.68
N SER A 23 18.96 -9.75 43.20
CA SER A 23 19.58 -8.66 42.44
C SER A 23 20.36 -9.21 41.24
N SER A 24 20.16 -8.60 40.07
CA SER A 24 20.99 -8.83 38.88
C SER A 24 22.45 -8.45 39.06
N ARG A 25 22.77 -7.66 40.10
CA ARG A 25 24.10 -7.09 40.38
C ARG A 25 24.63 -6.20 39.24
N GLN A 26 23.78 -5.81 38.29
CA GLN A 26 24.09 -4.78 37.32
C GLN A 26 23.66 -3.42 37.87
N GLN A 27 24.64 -2.57 38.16
CA GLN A 27 24.39 -1.23 38.67
C GLN A 27 23.74 -0.33 37.61
N VAL A 28 22.73 0.42 38.03
CA VAL A 28 22.03 1.46 37.28
C VAL A 28 22.24 2.77 38.04
N GLU A 29 22.90 3.72 37.39
CA GLU A 29 23.08 5.07 37.91
C GLU A 29 21.81 5.87 37.66
N CYS A 30 21.10 6.24 38.73
CA CYS A 30 19.90 7.06 38.65
C CYS A 30 20.18 8.56 38.88
N ASP A 31 21.40 8.92 39.30
CA ASP A 31 21.80 10.31 39.52
C ASP A 31 22.33 10.92 38.21
N VAL A 32 21.58 11.88 37.66
CA VAL A 32 21.85 12.50 36.35
C VAL A 32 22.79 13.72 36.48
N LEU A 33 23.20 14.11 37.70
CA LEU A 33 23.99 15.32 37.97
C LEU A 33 25.49 15.12 37.69
N THR A 34 25.86 14.98 36.42
CA THR A 34 27.23 14.58 36.03
C THR A 34 28.20 15.70 35.66
N LYS A 35 27.83 17.00 35.68
CA LYS A 35 28.80 18.04 35.21
C LYS A 35 28.99 19.31 36.03
N THR A 36 28.13 19.66 36.98
CA THR A 36 28.32 20.87 37.82
C THR A 36 27.80 20.61 39.22
N ARG A 37 28.60 19.92 40.04
CA ARG A 37 28.31 19.84 41.48
C ARG A 37 28.73 21.16 42.14
N ALA A 38 27.82 21.75 42.90
CA ALA A 38 28.20 22.59 44.02
C ALA A 38 28.94 21.71 45.04
N GLN A 39 30.02 22.21 45.65
CA GLN A 39 30.74 21.47 46.69
C GLN A 39 29.77 21.09 47.82
N GLY A 40 29.71 19.81 48.19
CA GLY A 40 28.94 19.33 49.36
C GLY A 40 27.75 18.40 49.09
N VAL A 41 27.43 18.04 47.84
CA VAL A 41 26.32 17.11 47.53
C VAL A 41 26.82 15.67 47.36
N ILE A 42 26.25 14.73 48.14
CA ILE A 42 26.53 13.29 48.08
C ILE A 42 25.67 12.64 46.99
N PRO A 43 26.24 11.89 46.02
CA PRO A 43 25.45 11.20 45.00
C PRO A 43 24.54 10.13 45.61
N LEU A 44 23.41 9.89 44.94
CA LEU A 44 22.59 8.72 45.25
C LEU A 44 23.36 7.43 44.94
N ALA A 45 23.24 6.44 45.82
CA ALA A 45 23.81 5.13 45.59
C ALA A 45 23.17 4.48 44.36
N PRO A 46 23.95 3.81 43.49
CA PRO A 46 23.40 3.09 42.35
C PRO A 46 22.50 1.96 42.83
N VAL A 47 21.46 1.67 42.06
CA VAL A 47 20.52 0.57 42.34
C VAL A 47 20.74 -0.57 41.35
N SER A 48 20.16 -1.73 41.62
CA SER A 48 20.18 -2.86 40.69
C SER A 48 18.77 -3.42 40.56
N LYS A 49 18.44 -3.86 39.35
CA LYS A 49 17.17 -4.53 39.05
C LYS A 49 17.22 -5.98 39.56
N SER A 50 16.08 -6.57 39.89
CA SER A 50 16.01 -8.01 40.17
C SER A 50 16.07 -8.85 38.88
N LEU A 51 16.29 -10.15 38.99
CA LEU A 51 16.21 -11.08 37.86
C LEU A 51 14.82 -11.03 37.21
N TRP A 52 13.76 -10.99 38.02
CA TRP A 52 12.38 -10.79 37.56
C TRP A 52 12.21 -9.52 36.72
N THR A 53 12.66 -8.37 37.24
CA THR A 53 12.53 -7.10 36.51
C THR A 53 13.30 -7.15 35.19
N CYS A 54 14.51 -7.74 35.16
CA CYS A 54 15.24 -7.92 33.91
C CYS A 54 14.50 -8.84 32.92
N ALA A 55 13.92 -9.94 33.39
CA ALA A 55 13.16 -10.87 32.56
C ALA A 55 11.95 -10.18 31.91
N VAL A 56 11.15 -9.47 32.72
CA VAL A 56 9.97 -8.73 32.25
C VAL A 56 10.33 -7.62 31.28
N GLU A 57 11.35 -6.79 31.58
CA GLU A 57 11.76 -5.72 30.66
C GLU A 57 12.17 -6.27 29.29
N CYS A 58 12.94 -7.36 29.27
CA CYS A 58 13.47 -7.92 28.03
C CYS A 58 12.37 -8.64 27.22
N SER A 59 11.46 -9.37 27.86
CA SER A 59 10.34 -10.03 27.17
C SER A 59 9.31 -9.02 26.65
N MET A 60 9.11 -7.90 27.34
CA MET A 60 8.23 -6.84 26.87
C MET A 60 8.82 -6.09 25.67
N GLU A 61 10.14 -5.86 25.65
CA GLU A 61 10.82 -5.31 24.48
C GLU A 61 10.75 -6.26 23.27
N TYR A 62 10.86 -7.57 23.51
CA TYR A 62 10.60 -8.58 22.49
C TYR A 62 9.18 -8.45 21.91
N CYS A 63 8.17 -8.32 22.77
CA CYS A 63 6.77 -8.17 22.35
C CYS A 63 6.54 -6.85 21.59
N ARG A 64 7.18 -5.75 22.00
CA ARG A 64 7.10 -4.46 21.30
C ARG A 64 7.60 -4.56 19.86
N ILE A 65 8.80 -5.12 19.67
CA ILE A 65 9.37 -5.34 18.33
C ILE A 65 8.44 -6.21 17.47
N LEU A 66 7.89 -7.28 18.07
CA LEU A 66 6.97 -8.17 17.38
C LEU A 66 5.70 -7.45 16.92
N TYR A 67 5.04 -6.69 17.79
CA TYR A 67 3.78 -6.03 17.47
C TYR A 67 3.93 -4.88 16.47
N ASP A 68 5.05 -4.16 16.48
CA ASP A 68 5.35 -3.14 15.46
C ASP A 68 5.44 -3.75 14.05
N ILE A 69 6.12 -4.89 13.92
CA ILE A 69 6.38 -5.53 12.63
C ILE A 69 5.18 -6.37 12.17
N TYR A 70 4.54 -7.07 13.11
CA TYR A 70 3.42 -7.99 12.87
C TYR A 70 2.22 -7.61 13.75
N PRO A 71 1.43 -6.60 13.34
CA PRO A 71 0.23 -6.21 14.09
C PRO A 71 -0.90 -7.25 14.05
N VAL A 72 -0.78 -8.26 13.16
CA VAL A 72 -1.75 -9.34 12.99
C VAL A 72 -1.02 -10.68 12.81
N ASP A 73 -1.74 -11.77 13.03
CA ASP A 73 -1.36 -13.17 12.74
C ASP A 73 -0.18 -13.76 13.54
N LYS A 74 0.59 -12.95 14.27
CA LYS A 74 1.62 -13.39 15.21
C LYS A 74 1.16 -13.06 16.63
N LEU A 75 0.82 -14.10 17.39
CA LEU A 75 0.15 -13.95 18.67
C LEU A 75 1.08 -14.36 19.81
N VAL A 76 0.93 -13.67 20.94
CA VAL A 76 1.66 -13.92 22.18
C VAL A 76 0.67 -14.24 23.29
N ASN A 77 0.95 -15.31 24.03
CA ASN A 77 0.32 -15.56 25.31
C ASN A 77 1.36 -15.43 26.43
N TYR A 78 1.09 -14.60 27.43
CA TYR A 78 2.05 -14.30 28.49
C TYR A 78 1.59 -14.93 29.81
N ILE A 79 2.42 -15.80 30.36
CA ILE A 79 2.14 -16.58 31.57
C ILE A 79 3.21 -16.29 32.61
N VAL A 80 2.79 -16.03 33.84
CA VAL A 80 3.65 -15.93 35.02
C VAL A 80 3.45 -17.16 35.88
N SER A 81 4.53 -17.71 36.47
CA SER A 81 4.48 -18.95 37.24
C SER A 81 5.11 -18.78 38.62
N ASP A 82 4.34 -19.06 39.66
CA ASP A 82 4.74 -19.06 41.07
C ASP A 82 4.19 -20.32 41.77
N SER A 83 3.39 -20.16 42.83
CA SER A 83 2.60 -21.23 43.44
C SER A 83 1.46 -21.73 42.56
N GLU A 84 1.02 -20.91 41.61
CA GLU A 84 0.12 -21.27 40.53
C GLU A 84 0.59 -20.64 39.21
N PHE A 85 -0.25 -20.66 38.17
CA PHE A 85 0.02 -19.95 36.93
C PHE A 85 -0.96 -18.79 36.76
N HIS A 86 -0.45 -17.67 36.26
CA HIS A 86 -1.24 -16.47 35.95
C HIS A 86 -1.15 -16.19 34.45
N MET A 87 -2.25 -16.44 33.74
CA MET A 87 -2.36 -16.15 32.31
C MET A 87 -2.81 -14.70 32.11
N LEU A 88 -1.93 -13.84 31.60
CA LEU A 88 -2.13 -12.38 31.58
C LEU A 88 -2.96 -11.89 30.39
N ASN A 89 -3.02 -12.67 29.31
CA ASN A 89 -3.82 -12.40 28.13
C ASN A 89 -4.23 -13.73 27.46
N SER A 90 -4.87 -13.69 26.30
CA SER A 90 -5.27 -14.86 25.50
C SER A 90 -4.82 -14.73 24.04
N TRP A 91 -5.32 -15.61 23.18
CA TRP A 91 -5.08 -15.57 21.73
C TRP A 91 -5.95 -14.56 20.97
N ARG A 92 -6.74 -13.74 21.67
CA ARG A 92 -7.58 -12.70 21.06
C ARG A 92 -6.72 -11.57 20.53
N ARG A 93 -7.06 -11.05 19.35
CA ARG A 93 -6.30 -9.96 18.69
C ARG A 93 -6.30 -8.66 19.49
N GLU A 94 -7.44 -8.37 20.13
CA GLU A 94 -7.63 -7.17 20.94
C GLU A 94 -6.69 -7.14 22.16
N GLU A 95 -6.32 -8.32 22.67
CA GLU A 95 -5.45 -8.49 23.84
C GLU A 95 -3.94 -8.54 23.47
N GLN A 96 -3.58 -8.34 22.20
CA GLN A 96 -2.19 -8.31 21.72
C GLN A 96 -1.59 -6.91 21.90
N SER A 97 -1.54 -6.46 23.15
CA SER A 97 -1.16 -5.09 23.51
C SER A 97 -0.08 -5.07 24.59
N THR A 98 1.01 -4.33 24.35
CA THR A 98 2.03 -4.12 25.39
C THR A 98 1.48 -3.35 26.59
N HIS A 99 0.53 -2.43 26.37
CA HIS A 99 -0.09 -1.66 27.45
C HIS A 99 -0.88 -2.55 28.40
N GLU A 100 -1.73 -3.42 27.87
CA GLU A 100 -2.54 -4.34 28.68
C GLU A 100 -1.66 -5.35 29.42
N LEU A 101 -0.66 -5.91 28.74
CA LEU A 101 0.33 -6.81 29.36
C LEU A 101 1.10 -6.12 30.50
N MET A 102 1.57 -4.88 30.30
CA MET A 102 2.24 -4.13 31.36
C MET A 102 1.32 -3.85 32.55
N SER A 103 0.04 -3.55 32.31
CA SER A 103 -0.94 -3.38 33.38
C SER A 103 -1.17 -4.66 34.16
N ALA A 104 -1.24 -5.81 33.48
CA ALA A 104 -1.40 -7.12 34.11
C ALA A 104 -0.14 -7.51 34.93
N LEU A 105 1.05 -7.28 34.39
CA LEU A 105 2.33 -7.49 35.09
C LEU A 105 2.45 -6.59 36.34
N ALA A 106 2.00 -5.34 36.25
CA ALA A 106 1.97 -4.44 37.39
C ALA A 106 1.01 -4.93 38.50
N ALA A 107 -0.10 -5.58 38.13
CA ALA A 107 -1.03 -6.17 39.09
C ALA A 107 -0.45 -7.41 39.79
N VAL A 108 0.36 -8.21 39.09
CA VAL A 108 1.11 -9.35 39.68
C VAL A 108 2.19 -8.85 40.65
N GLY A 109 2.91 -7.77 40.29
CA GLY A 109 3.95 -7.19 41.14
C GLY A 109 5.26 -7.99 41.15
N PRO A 110 6.22 -7.64 42.03
CA PRO A 110 7.50 -8.34 42.16
C PRO A 110 7.37 -9.65 42.98
N PRO A 111 8.24 -10.65 42.75
CA PRO A 111 8.30 -11.85 43.57
C PRO A 111 8.55 -11.51 45.04
N ASN A 112 7.90 -12.24 45.95
CA ASN A 112 8.08 -12.06 47.38
C ASN A 112 9.31 -12.87 47.88
N PRO A 113 10.40 -12.22 48.33
CA PRO A 113 11.60 -12.96 48.78
C PRO A 113 11.39 -13.80 50.05
N ARG A 114 10.26 -13.61 50.75
CA ARG A 114 9.93 -14.27 52.01
C ARG A 114 8.91 -15.41 51.88
N GLU A 115 8.40 -15.62 50.68
CA GLU A 115 7.47 -16.71 50.40
C GLU A 115 8.21 -18.06 50.39
N ASP A 116 7.49 -19.13 50.70
CA ASP A 116 8.05 -20.48 50.80
C ASP A 116 8.43 -21.00 49.39
N PRO A 117 9.72 -21.23 49.12
CA PRO A 117 10.16 -21.71 47.82
C PRO A 117 9.66 -23.11 47.47
N GLU A 118 9.22 -23.92 48.44
CA GLU A 118 8.69 -25.27 48.17
C GLU A 118 7.31 -25.24 47.52
N CYS A 119 6.56 -24.15 47.71
CA CYS A 119 5.23 -23.96 47.13
C CYS A 119 5.28 -23.44 45.68
N CYS A 120 6.41 -22.89 45.23
CA CYS A 120 6.51 -22.21 43.93
C CYS A 120 7.31 -23.04 42.91
N SER A 121 6.84 -23.08 41.67
CA SER A 121 7.50 -23.80 40.59
C SER A 121 7.19 -23.22 39.22
N ILE A 122 8.20 -23.19 38.34
CA ILE A 122 8.04 -22.87 36.92
C ILE A 122 7.17 -23.89 36.17
N LEU A 123 7.00 -25.09 36.73
CA LEU A 123 6.22 -26.17 36.11
C LEU A 123 4.76 -25.78 35.89
N HIS A 124 4.14 -25.02 36.81
CA HIS A 124 2.74 -24.59 36.68
C HIS A 124 2.51 -23.81 35.37
N GLY A 125 3.38 -22.85 35.08
CA GLY A 125 3.34 -22.06 33.86
C GLY A 125 3.70 -22.86 32.61
N LEU A 126 4.59 -23.85 32.71
CA LEU A 126 4.92 -24.73 31.60
C LEU A 126 3.73 -25.63 31.20
N VAL A 127 2.97 -26.16 32.18
CA VAL A 127 1.72 -26.88 31.90
C VAL A 127 0.72 -25.97 31.21
N ALA A 128 0.48 -24.78 31.79
CA ALA A 128 -0.44 -23.81 31.22
C ALA A 128 -0.04 -23.36 29.81
N ALA A 129 1.26 -23.31 29.50
CA ALA A 129 1.75 -22.98 28.17
C ALA A 129 1.41 -24.06 27.14
N VAL A 130 1.60 -25.33 27.48
CA VAL A 130 1.21 -26.45 26.61
C VAL A 130 -0.31 -26.46 26.41
N GLU A 131 -1.09 -26.28 27.47
CA GLU A 131 -2.55 -26.17 27.38
C GLU A 131 -2.98 -24.99 26.48
N SER A 132 -2.32 -23.84 26.61
CA SER A 132 -2.59 -22.67 25.78
C SER A 132 -2.28 -22.92 24.30
N LEU A 133 -1.19 -23.61 23.98
CA LEU A 133 -0.86 -23.99 22.60
C LEU A 133 -1.94 -24.89 21.96
N CYS A 134 -2.64 -25.71 22.74
CA CYS A 134 -3.77 -26.52 22.27
C CYS A 134 -5.03 -25.69 21.97
N LYS A 135 -5.20 -24.50 22.56
CA LYS A 135 -6.36 -23.63 22.32
C LYS A 135 -6.30 -23.05 20.90
N ILE A 136 -7.45 -23.02 20.22
CA ILE A 136 -7.57 -22.57 18.83
C ILE A 136 -7.54 -21.03 18.78
N THR A 137 -6.75 -20.46 17.86
CA THR A 137 -6.76 -19.00 17.60
C THR A 137 -7.91 -18.64 16.67
N GLU A 138 -8.36 -17.39 16.67
CA GLU A 138 -9.40 -16.91 15.75
C GLU A 138 -9.07 -17.22 14.29
N LEU A 139 -7.82 -17.01 13.89
CA LEU A 139 -7.35 -17.26 12.53
C LEU A 139 -7.33 -18.76 12.18
N GLN A 140 -6.92 -19.62 13.13
CA GLN A 140 -7.01 -21.07 12.94
C GLN A 140 -8.48 -21.51 12.82
N HIS A 141 -9.37 -20.97 13.65
CA HIS A 141 -10.80 -21.27 13.61
C HIS A 141 -11.45 -20.83 12.30
N GLU A 142 -11.17 -19.61 11.84
CA GLU A 142 -11.64 -19.07 10.56
C GLU A 142 -11.21 -19.97 9.40
N ARG A 143 -9.92 -20.33 9.34
CA ARG A 143 -9.40 -21.20 8.27
C ARG A 143 -9.94 -22.61 8.33
N ARG A 144 -10.13 -23.17 9.53
CA ARG A 144 -10.73 -24.50 9.70
C ARG A 144 -12.18 -24.53 9.20
N THR A 145 -12.92 -23.45 9.45
CA THR A 145 -14.33 -23.32 9.04
C THR A 145 -14.47 -23.03 7.53
N ALA A 146 -13.58 -22.20 6.98
CA ALA A 146 -13.59 -21.87 5.55
C ALA A 146 -13.17 -23.06 4.64
N LEU A 147 -12.37 -23.98 5.16
CA LEU A 147 -11.81 -25.11 4.41
C LEU A 147 -12.58 -26.41 4.70
N MET A 148 -13.92 -26.44 4.57
CA MET A 148 -14.76 -27.58 4.99
C MET A 148 -14.20 -28.97 4.61
N ASP A 149 -13.57 -29.14 3.43
CA ASP A 149 -12.96 -30.40 2.97
C ASP A 149 -11.43 -30.54 3.21
N THR A 150 -10.77 -29.51 3.73
CA THR A 150 -9.31 -29.47 3.99
C THR A 150 -8.95 -28.88 5.36
N ALA A 151 -9.87 -28.94 6.33
CA ALA A 151 -9.70 -28.48 7.70
C ALA A 151 -8.44 -29.08 8.38
N GLU A 152 -8.08 -30.32 8.03
CA GLU A 152 -6.86 -31.01 8.50
C GLU A 152 -5.54 -30.34 8.05
N ARG A 153 -5.58 -29.43 7.06
CA ARG A 153 -4.42 -28.66 6.62
C ARG A 153 -4.07 -27.51 7.56
N VAL A 154 -4.94 -27.16 8.51
CA VAL A 154 -4.64 -26.14 9.53
C VAL A 154 -3.68 -26.74 10.55
N ALA A 155 -2.42 -26.38 10.45
CA ALA A 155 -1.39 -26.83 11.37
C ALA A 155 -1.53 -26.14 12.75
N ASN A 156 -1.19 -26.85 13.82
CA ASN A 156 -1.03 -26.27 15.15
C ASN A 156 0.42 -26.44 15.61
N ARG A 157 1.15 -25.32 15.60
CA ARG A 157 2.56 -25.23 15.97
C ARG A 157 2.76 -24.00 16.82
N GLY A 158 3.74 -24.04 17.71
CA GLY A 158 4.05 -22.90 18.55
C GLY A 158 5.44 -22.96 19.17
N ARG A 159 5.75 -21.89 19.91
CA ARG A 159 6.99 -21.73 20.65
C ARG A 159 6.68 -21.40 22.11
N ILE A 160 7.40 -22.00 23.03
CA ILE A 160 7.42 -21.64 24.45
C ILE A 160 8.77 -20.99 24.74
N ILE A 161 8.77 -19.76 25.25
CA ILE A 161 9.96 -19.04 25.71
C ILE A 161 9.88 -18.97 27.23
N CYS A 162 10.71 -19.74 27.92
CA CYS A 162 10.72 -19.86 29.37
C CYS A 162 11.89 -19.07 29.97
N LEU A 163 11.60 -18.12 30.86
CA LEU A 163 12.58 -17.29 31.55
C LEU A 163 12.59 -17.66 33.04
N THR A 164 13.68 -18.28 33.51
CA THR A 164 13.80 -18.80 34.89
C THR A 164 15.26 -18.81 35.35
N ASN A 165 15.49 -19.02 36.65
CA ASN A 165 16.80 -19.33 37.22
C ASN A 165 16.88 -20.84 37.52
N ALA A 166 17.22 -21.64 36.50
CA ALA A 166 17.43 -23.08 36.66
C ALA A 166 18.65 -23.41 37.54
N LYS A 167 18.61 -24.57 38.21
CA LYS A 167 19.60 -24.97 39.23
C LYS A 167 20.84 -25.67 38.64
N SER A 168 20.65 -26.45 37.58
CA SER A 168 21.70 -27.23 36.92
C SER A 168 21.19 -27.77 35.58
N ASP A 169 22.09 -28.28 34.73
CA ASP A 169 21.71 -29.00 33.51
C ASP A 169 20.75 -30.18 33.76
N THR A 170 20.83 -30.83 34.93
CA THR A 170 19.91 -31.91 35.29
C THR A 170 18.51 -31.38 35.57
N HIS A 171 18.39 -30.22 36.22
CA HIS A 171 17.11 -29.55 36.39
C HIS A 171 16.52 -29.16 35.02
N VAL A 172 17.35 -28.61 34.12
CA VAL A 172 16.92 -28.27 32.75
C VAL A 172 16.36 -29.47 31.99
N ARG A 173 17.04 -30.63 32.04
CA ARG A 173 16.55 -31.86 31.40
C ARG A 173 15.21 -32.32 31.99
N MET A 174 15.04 -32.23 33.30
CA MET A 174 13.75 -32.54 33.95
C MET A 174 12.62 -31.65 33.39
N LEU A 175 12.86 -30.35 33.19
CA LEU A 175 11.86 -29.46 32.59
C LEU A 175 11.50 -29.86 31.15
N GLU A 176 12.48 -30.27 30.35
CA GLU A 176 12.26 -30.74 28.97
C GLU A 176 11.42 -32.01 28.92
N ASP A 177 11.79 -33.01 29.73
CA ASP A 177 11.09 -34.29 29.82
C ASP A 177 9.65 -34.07 30.28
N TYR A 178 9.45 -33.20 31.28
CA TYR A 178 8.13 -32.86 31.77
C TYR A 178 7.24 -32.16 30.73
N ILE A 179 7.79 -31.23 29.94
CA ILE A 179 7.06 -30.59 28.83
C ILE A 179 6.71 -31.62 27.75
N GLN A 180 7.64 -32.52 27.43
CA GLN A 180 7.38 -33.59 26.46
C GLN A 180 6.20 -34.47 26.89
N GLU A 181 6.18 -34.92 28.15
CA GLU A 181 5.07 -35.72 28.70
C GLU A 181 3.76 -34.93 28.67
N THR A 182 3.80 -33.67 29.09
CA THR A 182 2.62 -32.79 29.09
C THR A 182 2.06 -32.59 27.68
N ILE A 183 2.90 -32.41 26.66
CA ILE A 183 2.46 -32.32 25.25
C ILE A 183 1.74 -33.60 24.82
N LEU A 184 2.26 -34.77 25.18
CA LEU A 184 1.64 -36.05 24.82
C LEU A 184 0.26 -36.19 25.45
N ASP A 185 0.12 -35.84 26.73
CA ASP A 185 -1.15 -35.95 27.44
C ASP A 185 -2.18 -34.92 26.94
N GLN A 186 -1.76 -33.68 26.71
CA GLN A 186 -2.63 -32.65 26.15
C GLN A 186 -3.06 -32.96 24.71
N ASN A 187 -2.19 -33.61 23.92
CA ASN A 187 -2.57 -34.07 22.57
C ASN A 187 -3.62 -35.18 22.59
N LYS A 188 -3.58 -36.09 23.58
CA LYS A 188 -4.65 -37.10 23.77
C LYS A 188 -5.99 -36.43 24.10
N LEU A 189 -5.98 -35.41 24.96
CA LEU A 189 -7.17 -34.62 25.29
C LEU A 189 -7.68 -33.84 24.08
N ALA A 190 -6.78 -33.24 23.30
CA ALA A 190 -7.14 -32.49 22.11
C ALA A 190 -7.76 -33.38 21.01
N ALA A 191 -7.35 -34.65 20.89
CA ALA A 191 -7.93 -35.59 19.94
C ALA A 191 -9.43 -35.87 20.19
N GLY A 192 -9.90 -35.70 21.42
CA GLY A 192 -11.31 -35.88 21.80
C GLY A 192 -12.12 -34.58 21.88
N SER A 193 -11.58 -33.44 21.44
CA SER A 193 -12.22 -32.12 21.65
C SER A 193 -12.30 -31.30 20.36
N ASP A 194 -13.50 -30.81 20.05
CA ASP A 194 -13.72 -29.92 18.90
C ASP A 194 -13.14 -28.51 19.09
N ARG A 195 -12.80 -28.16 20.34
CA ARG A 195 -12.33 -26.83 20.75
C ARG A 195 -10.81 -26.75 20.91
N LEU A 196 -10.11 -27.86 20.79
CA LEU A 196 -8.66 -27.95 20.92
C LEU A 196 -8.05 -28.46 19.61
N MET A 197 -6.74 -28.26 19.47
CA MET A 197 -5.96 -28.81 18.36
C MET A 197 -4.68 -29.44 18.90
N ALA A 198 -4.39 -30.66 18.47
CA ALA A 198 -3.15 -31.33 18.82
C ALA A 198 -1.93 -30.53 18.34
N ILE A 199 -0.95 -30.34 19.22
CA ILE A 199 0.33 -29.70 18.93
C ILE A 199 1.14 -30.63 18.03
N GLN A 200 1.42 -30.18 16.82
CA GLN A 200 2.21 -30.92 15.83
C GLN A 200 3.70 -30.61 15.93
N GLN A 201 4.06 -29.43 16.43
CA GLN A 201 5.43 -29.00 16.63
C GLN A 201 5.50 -27.90 17.70
N CYS A 202 6.36 -28.09 18.69
CA CYS A 202 6.66 -27.14 19.75
C CYS A 202 8.17 -26.87 19.78
N GLU A 203 8.53 -25.59 19.84
CA GLU A 203 9.90 -25.16 20.10
C GLU A 203 9.99 -24.60 21.53
N LEU A 204 10.83 -25.20 22.36
CA LEU A 204 11.11 -24.73 23.71
C LEU A 204 12.42 -23.96 23.73
N VAL A 205 12.36 -22.70 24.14
CA VAL A 205 13.51 -21.82 24.34
C VAL A 205 13.65 -21.55 25.83
N LEU A 206 14.56 -22.24 26.49
CA LEU A 206 14.83 -22.10 27.92
C LEU A 206 15.94 -21.07 28.14
N LEU A 207 15.60 -19.94 28.75
CA LEU A 207 16.58 -18.93 29.17
C LEU A 207 16.84 -19.07 30.67
N HIS A 208 18.01 -19.59 31.01
CA HIS A 208 18.54 -19.55 32.36
C HIS A 208 19.17 -18.18 32.61
N ILE A 209 18.57 -17.41 33.52
CA ILE A 209 18.97 -16.03 33.83
C ILE A 209 19.65 -16.02 35.20
N TYR A 210 20.85 -15.46 35.28
CA TYR A 210 21.63 -15.41 36.52
C TYR A 210 22.30 -14.04 36.77
N PRO A 211 22.62 -13.70 38.03
CA PRO A 211 23.26 -12.43 38.38
C PRO A 211 24.65 -12.22 37.74
N GLN A 212 25.09 -10.97 37.69
CA GLN A 212 26.46 -10.67 37.28
C GLN A 212 27.48 -11.14 38.32
N GLY A 213 28.61 -11.64 37.83
CA GLY A 213 29.72 -12.12 38.67
C GLY A 213 29.52 -13.51 39.28
N GLU A 214 28.44 -14.22 38.93
CA GLU A 214 28.24 -15.60 39.33
C GLU A 214 28.61 -16.59 38.23
N ASP A 215 29.10 -17.75 38.65
CA ASP A 215 29.24 -18.93 37.81
C ASP A 215 27.91 -19.71 37.80
N THR A 216 27.66 -20.43 36.71
CA THR A 216 26.42 -21.17 36.50
C THR A 216 26.70 -22.64 36.21
N LEU A 217 25.83 -23.52 36.73
CA LEU A 217 25.82 -24.95 36.46
C LEU A 217 24.92 -25.33 35.26
N VAL A 218 24.43 -24.33 34.53
CA VAL A 218 23.60 -24.48 33.34
C VAL A 218 24.39 -24.03 32.13
N SER A 219 24.59 -24.94 31.18
CA SER A 219 25.36 -24.71 29.97
C SER A 219 24.47 -24.31 28.78
N ASP A 220 24.99 -23.47 27.89
CA ASP A 220 24.33 -23.19 26.61
C ASP A 220 24.21 -24.48 25.80
N ARG A 221 23.02 -24.71 25.23
CA ARG A 221 22.76 -25.84 24.36
C ARG A 221 22.06 -25.38 23.09
N PRO A 222 22.65 -25.61 21.91
CA PRO A 222 21.99 -25.28 20.65
C PRO A 222 20.72 -26.12 20.49
N LYS A 223 19.87 -25.68 19.56
CA LYS A 223 18.63 -26.37 19.22
C LYS A 223 18.85 -27.86 18.97
N LYS A 224 18.20 -28.67 19.80
CA LYS A 224 18.26 -30.13 19.81
C LYS A 224 16.84 -30.69 19.72
N GLU A 225 16.67 -31.75 18.94
CA GLU A 225 15.43 -32.52 18.93
C GLU A 225 15.35 -33.40 20.19
N ILE A 226 14.29 -33.20 20.98
CA ILE A 226 14.01 -33.98 22.19
C ILE A 226 13.01 -35.08 21.86
N SER A 227 12.00 -34.75 21.05
CA SER A 227 11.04 -35.71 20.49
C SER A 227 10.53 -35.21 19.12
N PRO A 228 9.76 -36.02 18.37
CA PRO A 228 9.17 -35.58 17.10
C PRO A 228 8.26 -34.34 17.22
N LEU A 229 7.76 -34.07 18.42
CA LEU A 229 6.90 -32.92 18.71
C LEU A 229 7.66 -31.76 19.35
N LEU A 230 8.83 -31.99 19.96
CA LEU A 230 9.53 -31.02 20.80
C LEU A 230 10.99 -30.87 20.38
N THR A 231 11.35 -29.64 19.99
CA THR A 231 12.74 -29.21 19.90
C THR A 231 13.05 -28.24 21.03
N SER A 232 14.20 -28.36 21.68
CA SER A 232 14.62 -27.47 22.76
C SER A 232 15.97 -26.82 22.48
N GLU A 233 16.11 -25.55 22.86
CA GLU A 233 17.38 -24.86 23.01
C GLU A 233 17.48 -24.20 24.39
N VAL A 234 18.70 -24.10 24.91
CA VAL A 234 18.99 -23.56 26.24
C VAL A 234 20.01 -22.44 26.10
N HIS A 235 19.71 -21.31 26.71
CA HIS A 235 20.58 -20.15 26.74
C HIS A 235 20.89 -19.77 28.18
N SER A 236 22.17 -19.79 28.53
CA SER A 236 22.67 -19.38 29.84
C SER A 236 23.14 -17.93 29.75
N VAL A 237 22.39 -17.00 30.33
CA VAL A 237 22.57 -15.58 30.07
C VAL A 237 22.58 -14.75 31.36
N ARG A 238 23.57 -13.89 31.49
CA ARG A 238 23.61 -12.89 32.57
C ARG A 238 22.41 -11.95 32.45
N ALA A 239 21.83 -11.59 33.60
CA ALA A 239 20.72 -10.64 33.66
C ALA A 239 21.08 -9.24 33.11
N GLY A 240 20.05 -8.44 32.88
CA GLY A 240 20.16 -7.07 32.39
C GLY A 240 20.59 -6.99 30.92
N ARG A 241 21.65 -6.24 30.60
CA ARG A 241 22.01 -5.93 29.20
C ARG A 241 22.24 -7.16 28.31
N HIS A 242 22.80 -8.24 28.87
CA HIS A 242 23.10 -9.44 28.07
C HIS A 242 21.82 -10.21 27.74
N LEU A 243 20.86 -10.27 28.68
CA LEU A 243 19.54 -10.82 28.46
C LEU A 243 18.79 -10.02 27.37
N ALA A 244 18.82 -8.69 27.44
CA ALA A 244 18.23 -7.82 26.43
C ALA A 244 18.81 -8.10 25.03
N THR A 245 20.13 -8.16 24.91
CA THR A 245 20.80 -8.52 23.65
C THR A 245 20.39 -9.90 23.16
N LYS A 246 20.29 -10.89 24.06
CA LYS A 246 19.90 -12.25 23.68
C LYS A 246 18.47 -12.30 23.15
N LEU A 247 17.50 -11.69 23.84
CA LEU A 247 16.12 -11.66 23.37
C LEU A 247 15.97 -10.86 22.07
N ASN A 248 16.78 -9.81 21.88
CA ASN A 248 16.84 -9.08 20.60
C ASN A 248 17.34 -9.97 19.44
N ILE A 249 18.31 -10.85 19.67
CA ILE A 249 18.75 -11.82 18.67
C ILE A 249 17.67 -12.88 18.43
N LEU A 250 17.06 -13.39 19.51
CA LEU A 250 16.01 -14.40 19.42
C LEU A 250 14.80 -13.88 18.65
N VAL A 251 14.32 -12.65 18.88
CA VAL A 251 13.17 -12.10 18.11
C VAL A 251 13.47 -12.06 16.61
N GLN A 252 14.71 -11.75 16.23
CA GLN A 252 15.10 -11.75 14.83
C GLN A 252 15.10 -13.16 14.22
N GLN A 253 15.63 -14.15 14.94
CA GLN A 253 15.63 -15.55 14.48
C GLN A 253 14.22 -16.15 14.46
N HIS A 254 13.40 -15.78 15.45
CA HIS A 254 12.07 -16.32 15.68
C HIS A 254 11.06 -15.90 14.62
N PHE A 255 11.26 -14.72 14.02
CA PHE A 255 10.34 -14.09 13.08
C PHE A 255 10.99 -13.66 11.76
N ASP A 256 12.12 -14.26 11.41
CA ASP A 256 12.85 -13.99 10.17
C ASP A 256 13.09 -12.48 9.94
N LEU A 257 13.51 -11.77 10.98
CA LEU A 257 13.83 -10.36 10.87
C LEU A 257 15.26 -10.17 10.36
N ALA A 258 15.49 -9.00 9.79
CA ALA A 258 16.79 -8.45 9.45
C ALA A 258 16.96 -7.07 10.08
N SER A 259 18.21 -6.62 10.18
CA SER A 259 18.57 -5.31 10.70
C SER A 259 19.07 -4.41 9.58
N THR A 260 18.58 -3.17 9.57
CA THR A 260 19.10 -2.08 8.74
C THR A 260 19.53 -0.92 9.62
N THR A 261 20.78 -0.49 9.48
CA THR A 261 21.30 0.72 10.13
C THR A 261 21.28 1.88 9.16
N ILE A 262 20.47 2.90 9.45
CA ILE A 262 20.45 4.16 8.70
C ILE A 262 21.51 5.08 9.31
N THR A 263 22.46 5.51 8.49
CA THR A 263 23.61 6.33 8.92
C THR A 263 23.53 7.75 8.40
N ASN A 264 24.32 8.64 9.00
CA ASN A 264 24.46 10.04 8.58
C ASN A 264 23.15 10.84 8.62
N ILE A 265 22.26 10.55 9.58
CA ILE A 265 21.02 11.30 9.77
C ILE A 265 21.38 12.65 10.41
N PRO A 266 21.15 13.79 9.73
CA PRO A 266 21.49 15.09 10.26
C PRO A 266 20.48 15.52 11.33
N MET A 267 20.96 15.84 12.53
CA MET A 267 20.11 16.35 13.62
C MET A 267 20.67 17.66 14.18
N LYS A 268 19.77 18.56 14.59
CA LYS A 268 20.14 19.78 15.33
C LYS A 268 20.35 19.45 16.80
N GLU A 269 21.44 19.91 17.39
CA GLU A 269 21.68 19.78 18.83
C GLU A 269 20.90 20.83 19.63
N GLU A 270 20.28 20.41 20.74
CA GLU A 270 19.47 21.32 21.59
C GLU A 270 20.34 22.30 22.39
N GLN A 271 21.54 21.89 22.79
CA GLN A 271 22.43 22.73 23.61
C GLN A 271 23.30 23.67 22.77
N HIS A 272 23.45 23.39 21.47
CA HIS A 272 24.32 24.13 20.57
C HIS A 272 23.61 24.26 19.22
N ALA A 273 22.70 25.23 19.09
CA ALA A 273 21.88 25.42 17.89
C ALA A 273 22.67 25.63 16.57
N ASN A 274 24.00 25.82 16.66
CA ASN A 274 24.91 26.01 15.54
C ASN A 274 25.73 24.76 15.18
N THR A 275 25.56 23.62 15.88
CA THR A 275 26.23 22.35 15.56
C THR A 275 25.20 21.29 15.18
N SER A 276 25.46 20.60 14.07
CA SER A 276 24.73 19.40 13.66
C SER A 276 25.61 18.18 13.88
N ALA A 277 25.07 17.15 14.54
CA ALA A 277 25.71 15.85 14.67
C ALA A 277 24.99 14.83 13.80
N ASN A 278 25.75 13.86 13.28
CA ASN A 278 25.23 12.74 12.52
C ASN A 278 25.03 11.56 13.46
N TYR A 279 23.86 10.93 13.36
CA TYR A 279 23.52 9.77 14.14
C TYR A 279 23.15 8.59 13.26
N ASP A 280 23.31 7.40 13.84
CA ASP A 280 22.92 6.14 13.25
C ASP A 280 21.70 5.58 14.00
N VAL A 281 20.75 5.03 13.26
CA VAL A 281 19.52 4.43 13.81
C VAL A 281 19.39 3.02 13.26
N GLU A 282 19.27 2.05 14.16
CA GLU A 282 19.04 0.64 13.80
C GLU A 282 17.55 0.32 13.79
N LEU A 283 17.08 -0.24 12.66
CA LEU A 283 15.70 -0.66 12.45
C LEU A 283 15.66 -2.18 12.19
N LEU A 284 14.70 -2.85 12.81
CA LEU A 284 14.34 -4.24 12.52
C LEU A 284 13.13 -4.29 11.61
N HIS A 285 13.12 -5.25 10.68
CA HIS A 285 12.00 -5.49 9.77
C HIS A 285 12.07 -6.92 9.22
N HIS A 286 11.04 -7.37 8.51
CA HIS A 286 11.08 -8.67 7.83
C HIS A 286 12.29 -8.75 6.86
N ARG A 287 12.98 -9.90 6.83
CA ARG A 287 14.18 -10.12 5.99
C ARG A 287 13.95 -9.90 4.50
N ASP A 288 12.73 -10.16 4.03
CA ASP A 288 12.34 -9.95 2.63
C ASP A 288 12.61 -8.54 2.09
N ALA A 289 12.71 -7.53 2.96
CA ALA A 289 13.14 -6.18 2.57
C ALA A 289 14.55 -6.14 1.96
N HIS A 290 15.38 -7.14 2.24
CA HIS A 290 16.75 -7.23 1.71
C HIS A 290 16.90 -8.16 0.50
N LEU A 291 15.85 -8.89 0.10
CA LEU A 291 15.95 -9.91 -0.96
C LEU A 291 16.45 -9.35 -2.29
N GLU A 292 16.06 -8.13 -2.65
CA GLU A 292 16.49 -7.54 -3.91
C GLU A 292 17.96 -7.15 -3.91
N PHE A 293 18.53 -6.71 -2.78
CA PHE A 293 19.97 -6.42 -2.67
C PHE A 293 20.82 -7.68 -2.91
N PHE A 294 20.36 -8.83 -2.38
CA PHE A 294 21.06 -10.10 -2.58
C PHE A 294 20.93 -10.61 -4.03
N LYS A 295 19.79 -10.40 -4.68
CA LYS A 295 19.56 -10.84 -6.07
C LYS A 295 20.29 -10.00 -7.10
N SER A 296 20.42 -8.69 -6.89
CA SER A 296 21.10 -7.80 -7.83
C SER A 296 22.62 -7.83 -7.71
N GLY A 297 23.17 -8.41 -6.65
CA GLY A 297 24.62 -8.39 -6.37
C GLY A 297 25.14 -7.01 -5.93
N ASP A 298 24.25 -6.04 -5.68
CA ASP A 298 24.59 -4.66 -5.29
C ASP A 298 24.95 -4.50 -3.80
N LEU A 299 25.62 -5.48 -3.19
CA LEU A 299 26.20 -5.30 -1.85
C LEU A 299 27.22 -4.13 -1.82
N HIS A 300 27.71 -3.69 -2.98
CA HIS A 300 28.61 -2.54 -3.08
C HIS A 300 27.97 -1.20 -2.69
N MET A 301 26.63 -1.06 -2.76
CA MET A 301 25.92 0.17 -2.37
C MET A 301 25.44 0.16 -0.91
N ALA A 302 25.28 -1.03 -0.34
CA ALA A 302 24.80 -1.25 1.01
C ALA A 302 25.89 -1.97 1.80
N GLY A 303 26.78 -1.21 2.45
CA GLY A 303 27.89 -1.78 3.20
C GLY A 303 27.37 -2.71 4.31
N THR A 304 27.81 -3.97 4.33
CA THR A 304 27.65 -4.85 5.49
C THR A 304 28.64 -4.41 6.56
N SER A 305 28.14 -3.92 7.70
CA SER A 305 28.98 -3.59 8.85
C SER A 305 28.70 -4.57 9.99
N THR A 306 29.75 -5.20 10.51
CA THR A 306 29.68 -5.98 11.74
C THR A 306 29.99 -5.04 12.91
N ARG A 307 29.01 -4.73 13.77
CA ARG A 307 29.29 -4.03 15.04
C ARG A 307 29.86 -5.01 16.07
N GLU A 308 30.55 -4.43 17.07
CA GLU A 308 31.24 -5.11 18.18
C GLU A 308 30.42 -6.28 18.73
N ASN A 309 30.96 -7.48 18.55
CA ASN A 309 30.53 -8.82 19.02
C ASN A 309 30.31 -9.86 17.91
N GLY A 310 30.37 -9.52 16.62
CA GLY A 310 30.43 -10.51 15.53
C GLY A 310 29.20 -11.44 15.39
N LEU A 311 28.12 -11.16 16.11
CA LEU A 311 26.92 -12.01 16.21
C LEU A 311 25.70 -11.45 15.46
N LYS A 312 25.74 -10.18 15.01
CA LYS A 312 24.60 -9.51 14.35
C LYS A 312 25.06 -8.82 13.07
N GLU A 313 24.52 -9.28 11.94
CA GLU A 313 24.73 -8.68 10.62
C GLU A 313 23.68 -7.58 10.39
N THR A 314 24.12 -6.40 9.98
CA THR A 314 23.23 -5.27 9.65
C THR A 314 23.61 -4.67 8.31
N VAL A 315 22.59 -4.34 7.52
CA VAL A 315 22.74 -3.65 6.24
C VAL A 315 22.81 -2.15 6.51
N THR A 316 23.83 -1.48 5.98
CA THR A 316 24.01 -0.04 6.18
C THR A 316 23.41 0.74 5.03
N LEU A 317 22.45 1.63 5.31
CA LEU A 317 21.91 2.60 4.36
C LEU A 317 22.31 4.02 4.77
N LYS A 318 22.64 4.87 3.81
CA LYS A 318 23.00 6.27 4.09
C LYS A 318 21.80 7.18 3.90
N TRP A 319 21.53 8.03 4.89
CA TRP A 319 20.53 9.08 4.78
C TRP A 319 20.81 9.98 3.57
N CYS A 320 19.78 10.16 2.74
CA CYS A 320 19.80 11.08 1.63
C CYS A 320 18.91 12.28 1.97
N THR A 321 19.49 13.48 1.99
CA THR A 321 18.75 14.72 2.27
C THR A 321 17.57 14.86 1.29
N PRO A 322 16.32 14.94 1.78
CA PRO A 322 15.15 15.10 0.94
C PRO A 322 15.28 16.33 0.04
N ARG A 323 15.04 16.17 -1.27
CA ARG A 323 14.99 17.29 -2.21
C ARG A 323 13.56 17.83 -2.27
N THR A 324 13.41 19.14 -2.50
CA THR A 324 12.10 19.82 -2.59
C THR A 324 11.22 19.31 -3.73
N ASN A 325 11.82 18.77 -4.81
CA ASN A 325 11.12 18.14 -5.94
C ASN A 325 11.54 16.67 -6.07
N SER A 326 11.10 15.81 -5.15
CA SER A 326 11.26 14.36 -5.27
C SER A 326 10.21 13.75 -6.19
N ILE A 327 10.49 12.56 -6.72
CA ILE A 327 9.50 11.76 -7.46
C ILE A 327 8.37 11.40 -6.48
N GLU A 328 7.13 11.76 -6.78
CA GLU A 328 5.98 11.47 -5.89
C GLU A 328 5.60 9.98 -5.87
N LEU A 329 5.76 9.29 -7.02
CA LEU A 329 5.44 7.88 -7.17
C LEU A 329 6.70 7.05 -7.44
N HIS A 330 7.17 6.36 -6.41
CA HIS A 330 8.30 5.44 -6.52
C HIS A 330 7.83 4.06 -7.01
N TYR A 331 8.63 3.43 -7.89
CA TYR A 331 8.47 2.01 -8.18
C TYR A 331 8.89 1.22 -6.93
N CYS A 332 7.93 0.56 -6.29
CA CYS A 332 8.10 -0.17 -5.04
C CYS A 332 7.69 -1.63 -5.24
N THR A 333 8.64 -2.55 -5.02
CA THR A 333 8.47 -4.00 -5.16
C THR A 333 8.02 -4.67 -3.86
N GLY A 334 8.18 -3.99 -2.72
CA GLY A 334 7.71 -4.41 -1.41
C GLY A 334 7.81 -3.30 -0.38
N ALA A 335 6.85 -3.28 0.55
CA ALA A 335 6.83 -2.38 1.69
C ALA A 335 6.70 -3.20 2.97
N TYR A 336 7.60 -2.96 3.92
CA TYR A 336 7.73 -3.74 5.15
C TYR A 336 7.65 -2.82 6.35
N ARG A 337 6.92 -3.25 7.38
CA ARG A 337 6.87 -2.56 8.67
C ARG A 337 8.24 -2.63 9.33
N ILE A 338 8.56 -1.60 10.09
CA ILE A 338 9.83 -1.44 10.78
C ILE A 338 9.58 -1.29 12.29
N SER A 339 10.55 -1.67 13.10
CA SER A 339 10.61 -1.36 14.53
C SER A 339 12.01 -0.85 14.87
N PRO A 340 12.17 0.35 15.43
CA PRO A 340 13.48 0.82 15.89
C PRO A 340 13.99 -0.05 17.04
N THR A 341 15.28 -0.41 17.05
CA THR A 341 15.85 -1.20 18.15
C THR A 341 15.90 -0.40 19.46
N ASP A 342 16.25 0.89 19.38
CA ASP A 342 16.29 1.80 20.52
C ASP A 342 15.21 2.88 20.39
N VAL A 343 13.93 2.50 20.51
CA VAL A 343 12.78 3.36 20.19
C VAL A 343 12.78 4.73 20.90
N ASN A 344 13.23 4.78 22.15
CA ASN A 344 13.26 6.01 22.96
C ASN A 344 14.58 6.80 22.86
N SER A 345 15.55 6.31 22.08
CA SER A 345 16.78 7.06 21.86
C SER A 345 16.48 8.33 21.07
N ARG A 346 17.12 9.45 21.42
CA ARG A 346 16.97 10.73 20.71
C ARG A 346 17.11 10.55 19.18
N PRO A 347 18.09 9.80 18.65
CA PRO A 347 18.19 9.58 17.22
C PRO A 347 16.96 8.89 16.60
N SER A 348 16.48 7.81 17.22
CA SER A 348 15.32 7.06 16.73
C SER A 348 14.04 7.87 16.83
N SER A 349 13.84 8.61 17.91
CA SER A 349 12.68 9.50 18.10
C SER A 349 12.65 10.62 17.05
N CYS A 350 13.80 11.23 16.73
CA CYS A 350 13.87 12.25 15.68
C CYS A 350 13.51 11.66 14.30
N LEU A 351 14.04 10.47 13.97
CA LEU A 351 13.74 9.80 12.70
C LEU A 351 12.26 9.40 12.60
N THR A 352 11.71 8.76 13.62
CA THR A 352 10.32 8.27 13.62
C THR A 352 9.30 9.42 13.61
N ASN A 353 9.50 10.47 14.41
CA ASN A 353 8.62 11.64 14.38
C ASN A 353 8.68 12.39 13.04
N PHE A 354 9.84 12.40 12.37
CA PHE A 354 9.94 12.95 11.01
C PHE A 354 9.05 12.18 10.02
N LEU A 355 8.94 10.85 10.17
CA LEU A 355 8.11 9.98 9.32
C LEU A 355 6.61 10.07 9.64
N LEU A 356 6.22 10.31 10.90
CA LEU A 356 4.82 10.27 11.34
C LEU A 356 3.96 11.50 10.98
N ASN A 357 4.54 12.55 10.39
CA ASN A 357 3.83 13.81 10.08
C ASN A 357 2.86 13.73 8.87
N VAL A 358 2.21 12.60 8.62
CA VAL A 358 1.25 12.40 7.51
C VAL A 358 -0.15 12.15 8.07
N SER A 359 -1.11 13.00 7.71
CA SER A 359 -2.47 12.99 8.27
C SER A 359 -3.34 11.84 7.77
N GLU A 360 -4.07 11.22 8.69
CA GLU A 360 -5.07 10.17 8.42
C GLU A 360 -6.36 10.73 7.82
N SER A 361 -7.08 9.87 7.07
CA SER A 361 -8.35 10.19 6.40
C SER A 361 -9.53 9.47 7.03
N SER A 362 -10.70 10.11 7.01
CA SER A 362 -11.93 9.72 7.70
C SER A 362 -12.82 8.72 6.94
N HIS A 363 -13.59 7.93 7.69
CA HIS A 363 -14.49 6.87 7.20
C HIS A 363 -15.96 7.36 7.02
N ASP A 364 -16.66 6.89 5.98
CA ASP A 364 -18.08 7.20 5.64
C ASP A 364 -19.00 5.94 5.81
N PRO A 365 -20.16 6.04 6.48
CA PRO A 365 -21.04 4.91 6.88
C PRO A 365 -21.97 4.28 5.81
N SER A 366 -21.80 4.53 4.51
CA SER A 366 -22.82 4.20 3.49
C SER A 366 -23.08 2.71 3.14
N GLY A 367 -22.39 1.73 3.75
CA GLY A 367 -22.63 0.29 3.55
C GLY A 367 -22.32 -0.29 2.15
N LYS A 368 -22.18 0.54 1.11
CA LYS A 368 -21.59 0.15 -0.19
C LYS A 368 -20.08 0.32 -0.14
N LEU A 369 -19.34 -0.62 -0.73
CA LEU A 369 -17.89 -0.51 -0.81
C LEU A 369 -17.51 0.79 -1.56
N PRO A 370 -16.64 1.65 -1.01
CA PRO A 370 -16.24 2.91 -1.65
C PRO A 370 -15.74 2.74 -3.09
N ALA A 371 -15.04 1.63 -3.36
CA ALA A 371 -14.55 1.29 -4.70
C ALA A 371 -15.69 1.05 -5.72
N GLU A 372 -16.79 0.42 -5.30
CA GLU A 372 -17.94 0.19 -6.17
C GLU A 372 -18.70 1.47 -6.45
N ARG A 373 -18.85 2.34 -5.43
CA ARG A 373 -19.41 3.69 -5.59
C ARG A 373 -18.58 4.52 -6.57
N ALA A 374 -17.25 4.52 -6.41
CA ALA A 374 -16.34 5.22 -7.31
C ALA A 374 -16.44 4.68 -8.75
N LYS A 375 -16.47 3.36 -8.93
CA LYS A 375 -16.65 2.72 -10.25
C LYS A 375 -17.97 3.12 -10.90
N ALA A 376 -19.07 3.09 -10.14
CA ALA A 376 -20.39 3.51 -10.63
C ALA A 376 -20.43 5.01 -10.95
N GLN A 377 -19.75 5.84 -10.17
CA GLN A 377 -19.62 7.26 -10.45
C GLN A 377 -18.86 7.51 -11.76
N LEU A 378 -17.71 6.83 -11.97
CA LEU A 378 -16.94 6.93 -13.20
C LEU A 378 -17.74 6.49 -14.42
N GLU A 379 -18.48 5.39 -14.33
CA GLU A 379 -19.38 4.93 -15.39
C GLU A 379 -20.37 6.04 -15.78
N ARG A 380 -21.08 6.62 -14.80
CA ARG A 380 -22.03 7.72 -15.04
C ARG A 380 -21.35 8.92 -15.68
N HIS A 381 -20.22 9.38 -15.14
CA HIS A 381 -19.53 10.58 -15.63
C HIS A 381 -18.92 10.40 -17.02
N THR A 382 -18.79 9.16 -17.51
CA THR A 382 -18.17 8.85 -18.80
C THR A 382 -19.15 8.36 -19.87
N ARG A 383 -20.47 8.31 -19.59
CA ARG A 383 -21.50 7.91 -20.58
C ARG A 383 -21.51 8.79 -21.84
N TYR A 384 -21.25 10.08 -21.67
CA TYR A 384 -21.04 11.02 -22.76
C TYR A 384 -19.90 11.99 -22.41
N TRP A 385 -18.67 11.63 -22.79
CA TRP A 385 -17.46 12.38 -22.46
C TRP A 385 -16.50 12.46 -23.66
N PRO A 386 -16.72 13.42 -24.59
CA PRO A 386 -15.87 13.62 -25.77
C PRO A 386 -14.41 13.90 -25.36
N MET A 387 -13.45 13.19 -25.98
CA MET A 387 -12.04 13.24 -25.57
C MET A 387 -11.25 14.42 -26.12
N ILE A 388 -11.75 15.08 -27.18
CA ILE A 388 -11.10 16.22 -27.80
C ILE A 388 -12.07 17.37 -27.98
N ILE A 389 -11.56 18.60 -27.88
CA ILE A 389 -12.31 19.85 -27.96
C ILE A 389 -13.17 19.92 -29.24
N SER A 390 -12.70 19.34 -30.34
CA SER A 390 -13.39 19.38 -31.63
C SER A 390 -14.57 18.43 -31.78
N GLN A 391 -14.74 17.46 -30.88
CA GLN A 391 -15.83 16.49 -30.91
C GLN A 391 -17.07 16.95 -30.14
N THR A 392 -16.99 18.11 -29.49
CA THR A 392 -18.07 18.64 -28.68
C THR A 392 -18.33 20.10 -28.97
N THR A 393 -19.60 20.49 -28.94
CA THR A 393 -20.06 21.88 -28.93
C THR A 393 -20.49 22.25 -27.52
N ILE A 394 -21.28 21.39 -26.86
CA ILE A 394 -21.89 21.70 -25.56
C ILE A 394 -20.88 21.82 -24.41
N PHE A 395 -19.80 21.02 -24.39
CA PHE A 395 -18.79 21.12 -23.33
C PHE A 395 -17.82 22.31 -23.54
N ASN A 396 -17.87 22.96 -24.70
CA ASN A 396 -17.16 24.22 -24.96
C ASN A 396 -18.00 25.45 -24.57
N MET A 397 -19.25 25.26 -24.13
CA MET A 397 -20.17 26.33 -23.78
C MET A 397 -20.31 26.49 -22.26
N GLN A 398 -19.90 27.63 -21.72
CA GLN A 398 -20.09 27.96 -20.29
C GLN A 398 -21.57 27.94 -19.88
N ALA A 399 -22.47 28.29 -20.79
CA ALA A 399 -23.92 28.25 -20.56
C ALA A 399 -24.45 26.85 -20.20
N VAL A 400 -23.78 25.78 -20.64
CA VAL A 400 -24.23 24.39 -20.46
C VAL A 400 -23.64 23.74 -19.19
N VAL A 401 -22.55 24.29 -18.63
CA VAL A 401 -21.85 23.73 -17.46
C VAL A 401 -22.77 23.39 -16.28
N PRO A 402 -23.75 24.24 -15.88
CA PRO A 402 -24.65 23.91 -14.78
C PRO A 402 -25.48 22.65 -15.04
N LEU A 403 -25.95 22.43 -16.27
CA LEU A 403 -26.72 21.24 -16.63
C LEU A 403 -25.79 20.01 -16.73
N ALA A 404 -24.64 20.15 -17.38
CA ALA A 404 -23.72 19.05 -17.62
C ALA A 404 -23.14 18.45 -16.33
N ASN A 405 -22.86 19.28 -15.32
CA ASN A 405 -22.37 18.81 -14.02
C ASN A 405 -23.47 18.14 -13.16
N LEU A 406 -24.73 18.53 -13.36
CA LEU A 406 -25.84 18.03 -12.56
C LEU A 406 -26.41 16.73 -13.13
N ILE A 407 -26.54 16.62 -14.45
CA ILE A 407 -27.21 15.49 -15.10
C ILE A 407 -26.49 14.14 -14.91
N VAL A 408 -25.22 14.16 -14.50
CA VAL A 408 -24.41 12.96 -14.21
C VAL A 408 -24.58 12.43 -12.78
N LYS A 409 -25.31 13.14 -11.92
CA LYS A 409 -25.60 12.73 -10.54
C LYS A 409 -26.49 11.47 -10.51
N GLU A 410 -26.44 10.73 -9.39
CA GLU A 410 -27.28 9.53 -9.20
C GLU A 410 -28.76 9.89 -9.08
N THR A 411 -29.06 10.98 -8.37
CA THR A 411 -30.40 11.56 -8.25
C THR A 411 -30.29 13.08 -8.34
N LEU A 412 -31.33 13.72 -8.87
CA LEU A 412 -31.44 15.18 -8.90
C LEU A 412 -32.34 15.64 -7.75
N THR A 413 -32.06 16.79 -7.17
CA THR A 413 -33.01 17.53 -6.31
C THR A 413 -33.97 18.37 -7.17
N GLU A 414 -35.03 18.93 -6.57
CA GLU A 414 -35.91 19.86 -7.32
C GLU A 414 -35.15 21.13 -7.74
N GLU A 415 -34.17 21.57 -6.95
CA GLU A 415 -33.30 22.70 -7.28
C GLU A 415 -32.36 22.38 -8.46
N ASP A 416 -31.81 21.16 -8.50
CA ASP A 416 -31.01 20.70 -9.63
C ASP A 416 -31.84 20.69 -10.92
N VAL A 417 -33.09 20.21 -10.86
CA VAL A 417 -34.01 20.21 -12.02
C VAL A 417 -34.30 21.64 -12.48
N LEU A 418 -34.58 22.57 -11.57
CA LEU A 418 -34.82 23.97 -11.89
C LEU A 418 -33.59 24.61 -12.56
N THR A 419 -32.39 24.28 -12.08
CA THR A 419 -31.14 24.75 -12.66
C THR A 419 -30.95 24.23 -14.08
N CYS A 420 -31.21 22.95 -14.32
CA CYS A 420 -31.18 22.36 -15.65
C CYS A 420 -32.20 23.03 -16.59
N GLN A 421 -33.44 23.27 -16.14
CA GLN A 421 -34.47 23.94 -16.94
C GLN A 421 -34.08 25.38 -17.30
N LYS A 422 -33.53 26.14 -16.34
CA LYS A 422 -32.99 27.49 -16.59
C LYS A 422 -31.89 27.47 -17.64
N THR A 423 -30.98 26.50 -17.59
CA THR A 423 -29.95 26.32 -18.63
C THR A 423 -30.57 26.07 -19.99
N VAL A 424 -31.60 25.21 -20.10
CA VAL A 424 -32.31 24.96 -21.37
C VAL A 424 -32.96 26.24 -21.92
N TYR A 425 -33.65 27.02 -21.09
CA TYR A 425 -34.28 28.27 -21.54
C TYR A 425 -33.25 29.32 -21.99
N ASN A 426 -32.11 29.41 -21.31
CA ASN A 426 -31.01 30.28 -21.75
C ASN A 426 -30.52 29.90 -23.15
N LEU A 427 -30.41 28.60 -23.47
CA LEU A 427 -30.01 28.14 -24.80
C LEU A 427 -31.05 28.48 -25.88
N VAL A 428 -32.35 28.42 -25.55
CA VAL A 428 -33.43 28.88 -26.45
C VAL A 428 -33.31 30.37 -26.74
N ASP A 429 -32.99 31.18 -25.74
CA ASP A 429 -32.80 32.61 -25.93
C ASP A 429 -31.52 32.93 -26.73
N MET A 430 -30.44 32.17 -26.56
CA MET A 430 -29.24 32.27 -27.40
C MET A 430 -29.55 31.95 -28.88
N GLU A 431 -30.35 30.91 -29.14
CA GLU A 431 -30.79 30.54 -30.49
C GLU A 431 -31.68 31.64 -31.11
N ARG A 432 -32.60 32.22 -30.34
CA ARG A 432 -33.46 33.33 -30.78
C ARG A 432 -32.66 34.58 -31.14
N LYS A 433 -31.58 34.86 -30.40
CA LYS A 433 -30.64 35.97 -30.66
C LYS A 433 -29.64 35.65 -31.77
N ASN A 434 -29.58 34.39 -32.22
CA ASN A 434 -28.64 33.90 -33.21
C ASN A 434 -27.17 34.05 -32.77
N ASP A 435 -26.92 33.83 -31.48
CA ASP A 435 -25.60 34.01 -30.86
C ASP A 435 -24.57 33.02 -31.44
N PRO A 436 -23.29 33.39 -31.56
CA PRO A 436 -22.24 32.49 -32.02
C PRO A 436 -21.99 31.29 -31.09
N LEU A 437 -21.87 30.08 -31.67
CA LEU A 437 -21.47 28.86 -30.95
C LEU A 437 -20.00 28.49 -31.23
N PRO A 438 -19.27 27.92 -30.23
CA PRO A 438 -17.89 27.48 -30.37
C PRO A 438 -17.79 26.12 -31.08
N ILE A 439 -18.24 26.04 -32.33
CA ILE A 439 -18.15 24.81 -33.13
C ILE A 439 -16.79 24.69 -33.79
N SER A 440 -16.14 23.56 -33.59
CA SER A 440 -14.84 23.28 -34.19
C SER A 440 -15.00 22.89 -35.67
N THR A 441 -14.71 23.82 -36.56
CA THR A 441 -14.70 23.57 -38.02
C THR A 441 -13.41 22.86 -38.44
N VAL A 442 -13.25 21.60 -38.05
CA VAL A 442 -12.10 20.81 -38.48
C VAL A 442 -12.34 20.31 -39.90
N GLY A 443 -11.58 20.81 -40.88
CA GLY A 443 -11.42 20.19 -42.19
C GLY A 443 -12.22 20.77 -43.37
N SER A 444 -13.06 21.79 -43.20
CA SER A 444 -13.77 22.42 -44.33
C SER A 444 -13.09 23.72 -44.76
N ARG A 445 -12.32 23.69 -45.85
CA ARG A 445 -12.01 24.91 -46.61
C ARG A 445 -13.31 25.39 -47.29
N GLY A 446 -14.09 26.21 -46.57
CA GLY A 446 -15.36 26.76 -47.05
C GLY A 446 -16.08 27.55 -45.96
N LYS A 447 -17.15 28.27 -46.33
CA LYS A 447 -18.07 28.91 -45.37
C LYS A 447 -18.59 27.82 -44.42
N GLY A 448 -18.28 27.94 -43.13
CA GLY A 448 -18.73 26.99 -42.10
C GLY A 448 -20.25 26.82 -42.08
N PRO A 449 -20.75 25.81 -41.34
CA PRO A 449 -22.19 25.53 -41.27
C PRO A 449 -22.96 26.79 -40.86
N LYS A 450 -24.10 27.02 -41.52
CA LYS A 450 -25.02 28.13 -41.20
C LYS A 450 -25.41 28.04 -39.73
N ARG A 451 -25.70 29.19 -39.10
CA ARG A 451 -26.07 29.25 -37.67
C ARG A 451 -27.17 28.27 -37.28
N ASP A 452 -28.20 28.11 -38.10
CA ASP A 452 -29.27 27.13 -37.86
C ASP A 452 -28.75 25.69 -37.73
N GLU A 453 -27.76 25.33 -38.55
CA GLU A 453 -27.09 24.02 -38.50
C GLU A 453 -26.20 23.89 -37.26
N GLN A 454 -25.60 24.98 -36.79
CA GLN A 454 -24.80 25.02 -35.56
C GLN A 454 -25.66 24.71 -34.33
N TYR A 455 -26.82 25.38 -34.20
CA TYR A 455 -27.78 25.12 -33.12
C TYR A 455 -28.41 23.74 -33.22
N ARG A 456 -28.65 23.23 -34.44
CA ARG A 456 -29.11 21.85 -34.66
C ARG A 456 -28.11 20.82 -34.12
N ILE A 457 -26.81 21.00 -34.39
CA ILE A 457 -25.75 20.14 -33.88
C ILE A 457 -25.68 20.20 -32.34
N MET A 458 -25.71 21.41 -31.77
CA MET A 458 -25.71 21.63 -30.33
C MET A 458 -26.89 20.95 -29.62
N TRP A 459 -28.12 21.13 -30.11
CA TRP A 459 -29.31 20.50 -29.52
C TRP A 459 -29.30 18.98 -29.62
N ASN A 460 -28.83 18.42 -30.74
CA ASN A 460 -28.67 16.96 -30.87
C ASN A 460 -27.66 16.41 -29.85
N GLU A 461 -26.57 17.15 -29.62
CA GLU A 461 -25.53 16.78 -28.67
C GLU A 461 -26.04 16.84 -27.22
N LEU A 462 -26.73 17.93 -26.86
CA LEU A 462 -27.31 18.11 -25.53
C LEU A 462 -28.36 17.04 -25.22
N GLU A 463 -29.23 16.74 -26.19
CA GLU A 463 -30.21 15.67 -26.06
C GLU A 463 -29.54 14.30 -25.90
N THR A 464 -28.44 14.05 -26.62
CA THR A 464 -27.66 12.81 -26.48
C THR A 464 -27.08 12.69 -25.06
N LEU A 465 -26.50 13.76 -24.52
CA LEU A 465 -26.02 13.80 -23.13
C LEU A 465 -27.15 13.49 -22.14
N VAL A 466 -28.30 14.16 -22.22
CA VAL A 466 -29.36 13.97 -21.23
C VAL A 466 -30.04 12.60 -21.36
N LYS A 467 -30.19 12.07 -22.59
CA LYS A 467 -30.79 10.75 -22.82
C LYS A 467 -30.03 9.60 -22.16
N THR A 468 -28.69 9.66 -22.10
CA THR A 468 -27.90 8.60 -21.44
C THR A 468 -28.09 8.56 -19.93
N HIS A 469 -28.71 9.59 -19.34
CA HIS A 469 -29.00 9.71 -17.91
C HIS A 469 -30.49 9.67 -17.57
N ALA A 470 -31.39 9.72 -18.56
CA ALA A 470 -32.84 9.77 -18.36
C ALA A 470 -33.39 8.60 -17.53
N GLY A 471 -32.82 7.40 -17.68
CA GLY A 471 -33.20 6.21 -16.91
C GLY A 471 -32.75 6.18 -15.44
N ALA A 472 -32.01 7.20 -14.96
CA ALA A 472 -31.51 7.23 -13.58
C ALA A 472 -32.58 7.65 -12.56
N SER A 473 -33.49 8.56 -12.91
CA SER A 473 -34.66 8.91 -12.10
C SER A 473 -35.71 9.67 -12.91
N ASP A 474 -36.96 9.70 -12.43
CA ASP A 474 -38.05 10.48 -13.05
C ASP A 474 -37.70 11.96 -13.21
N ARG A 475 -36.80 12.47 -12.35
CA ARG A 475 -36.31 13.85 -12.43
C ARG A 475 -35.38 14.09 -13.61
N HIS A 476 -34.55 13.11 -13.99
CA HIS A 476 -33.74 13.18 -15.21
C HIS A 476 -34.64 13.12 -16.45
N GLN A 477 -35.71 12.31 -16.41
CA GLN A 477 -36.71 12.28 -17.48
C GLN A 477 -37.40 13.63 -17.67
N ARG A 478 -37.78 14.32 -16.58
CA ARG A 478 -38.35 15.69 -16.64
C ARG A 478 -37.42 16.71 -17.32
N VAL A 479 -36.10 16.58 -17.13
CA VAL A 479 -35.12 17.45 -17.82
C VAL A 479 -35.07 17.13 -19.32
N LEU A 480 -35.13 15.85 -19.69
CA LEU A 480 -35.20 15.43 -21.10
C LEU A 480 -36.47 15.95 -21.79
N ASP A 481 -37.63 15.83 -21.14
CA ASP A 481 -38.91 16.30 -21.68
C ASP A 481 -38.88 17.82 -21.93
N CYS A 482 -38.24 18.58 -21.03
CA CYS A 482 -38.02 20.02 -21.20
C CYS A 482 -37.18 20.34 -22.44
N ILE A 483 -36.10 19.60 -22.70
CA ILE A 483 -35.26 19.77 -23.89
C ILE A 483 -36.06 19.47 -25.16
N ILE A 484 -36.82 18.38 -25.18
CA ILE A 484 -37.62 17.97 -26.34
C ILE A 484 -38.68 19.04 -26.66
N ALA A 485 -39.39 19.54 -25.65
CA ALA A 485 -40.42 20.57 -25.82
C ALA A 485 -39.85 21.91 -26.32
N CYS A 486 -38.64 22.28 -25.87
CA CYS A 486 -37.95 23.50 -26.31
C CYS A 486 -37.37 23.39 -27.73
N ARG A 487 -36.96 22.18 -28.14
CA ARG A 487 -36.44 21.88 -29.49
C ARG A 487 -37.55 21.80 -30.55
N SER A 488 -38.76 21.41 -30.17
CA SER A 488 -39.89 21.25 -31.11
C SER A 488 -40.47 22.58 -31.58
N LYS A 489 -39.90 23.15 -32.64
CA LYS A 489 -40.70 23.91 -33.62
C LYS A 489 -41.19 22.94 -34.71
N PRO A 490 -42.50 22.72 -34.89
CA PRO A 490 -43.02 21.86 -35.94
C PRO A 490 -42.74 22.47 -37.34
N PRO A 491 -42.61 21.64 -38.40
CA PRO A 491 -42.41 22.09 -39.79
C PRO A 491 -43.54 22.98 -40.35
N GLU A 492 -44.64 23.17 -39.61
CA GLU A 492 -45.80 23.96 -40.06
C GLU A 492 -45.54 25.47 -40.13
N GLU A 493 -44.55 25.98 -39.40
CA GLU A 493 -44.24 27.42 -39.38
C GLU A 493 -43.44 27.87 -40.63
N GLU A 494 -42.70 26.96 -41.28
CA GLU A 494 -42.04 27.21 -42.57
C GLU A 494 -43.04 27.26 -43.75
N GLU A 495 -44.09 26.44 -43.72
CA GLU A 495 -45.13 26.49 -44.75
C GLU A 495 -45.96 27.78 -44.70
N ARG A 496 -46.22 28.30 -43.49
CA ARG A 496 -46.91 29.60 -43.33
C ARG A 496 -46.09 30.77 -43.89
N LYS A 497 -44.76 30.76 -43.74
CA LYS A 497 -43.88 31.78 -44.34
C LYS A 497 -43.76 31.66 -45.87
N LYS A 498 -43.79 30.44 -46.43
CA LYS A 498 -43.86 30.23 -47.90
C LYS A 498 -45.20 30.66 -48.50
N ARG A 499 -46.32 30.49 -47.79
CA ARG A 499 -47.64 30.98 -48.22
C ARG A 499 -47.77 32.51 -48.11
N GLY A 500 -47.12 33.13 -47.13
CA GLY A 500 -47.07 34.60 -46.98
C GLY A 500 -46.33 35.29 -48.13
N ARG A 501 -45.12 34.81 -48.46
CA ARG A 501 -44.32 35.37 -49.58
C ARG A 501 -44.98 35.23 -50.95
N LYS A 502 -45.75 34.16 -51.18
CA LYS A 502 -46.47 33.93 -52.45
C LYS A 502 -47.71 34.83 -52.62
N ARG A 503 -48.19 35.46 -51.52
CA ARG A 503 -49.29 36.42 -51.54
C ARG A 503 -48.77 37.84 -51.81
N GLU A 504 -47.65 38.22 -51.20
CA GLU A 504 -46.98 39.51 -51.47
C GLU A 504 -46.46 39.61 -52.92
N GLU A 505 -45.85 38.53 -53.47
CA GLU A 505 -45.41 38.53 -54.88
C GLU A 505 -46.54 38.66 -55.91
N ARG A 506 -47.79 38.39 -55.52
CA ARG A 506 -48.95 38.46 -56.42
C ARG A 506 -49.63 39.83 -56.37
N GLU A 507 -49.47 40.58 -55.28
CA GLU A 507 -49.94 41.96 -55.15
C GLU A 507 -48.95 42.96 -55.78
N ASP A 508 -47.63 42.70 -55.69
CA ASP A 508 -46.60 43.53 -56.36
C ASP A 508 -46.60 43.42 -57.90
N ARG A 509 -47.18 42.35 -58.46
CA ARG A 509 -47.29 42.15 -59.92
C ARG A 509 -48.45 42.93 -60.58
N ALA A 510 -49.32 43.58 -59.81
CA ALA A 510 -50.44 44.35 -60.34
C ALA A 510 -50.14 45.85 -60.52
N GLU A 511 -49.06 46.39 -59.95
CA GLU A 511 -48.77 47.84 -59.95
C GLU A 511 -47.64 48.31 -60.89
N LYS A 512 -47.04 47.44 -61.70
CA LYS A 512 -46.04 47.86 -62.71
C LYS A 512 -46.30 47.30 -64.10
N ASN A 513 -47.40 47.78 -64.69
CA ASN A 513 -47.52 47.89 -66.14
C ASN A 513 -47.39 49.37 -66.54
N GLY A 514 -46.22 49.76 -67.02
CA GLY A 514 -45.96 51.11 -67.53
C GLY A 514 -44.52 51.29 -68.03
N SER A 515 -44.32 51.04 -69.34
CA SER A 515 -43.16 51.35 -70.19
C SER A 515 -41.88 50.49 -69.99
N LYS A 516 -41.49 49.56 -70.88
CA LYS A 516 -40.92 49.72 -72.25
C LYS A 516 -39.73 50.69 -72.29
N ASP A 517 -38.54 50.40 -72.82
CA ASP A 517 -38.07 49.38 -73.78
C ASP A 517 -36.53 49.18 -73.70
N ALA A 518 -36.08 47.99 -74.19
CA ALA A 518 -34.83 47.64 -74.92
C ALA A 518 -33.43 47.98 -74.33
N ASP A 519 -32.35 47.19 -74.46
CA ASP A 519 -31.98 45.91 -75.09
C ASP A 519 -30.63 45.53 -74.42
N ASP A 520 -30.47 44.35 -73.83
CA ASP A 520 -29.96 43.08 -74.37
C ASP A 520 -28.41 42.92 -74.36
N LYS A 521 -27.96 41.92 -73.57
CA LYS A 521 -26.80 41.01 -73.79
C LYS A 521 -25.37 41.62 -73.76
N SER A 522 -24.30 40.95 -73.34
CA SER A 522 -23.97 39.53 -73.20
C SER A 522 -22.50 39.38 -72.70
N TRP A 523 -22.28 38.45 -71.76
CA TRP A 523 -21.15 37.50 -71.67
C TRP A 523 -19.70 37.89 -71.29
N GLN A 524 -19.21 37.09 -70.33
CA GLN A 524 -17.93 36.36 -70.22
C GLN A 524 -16.59 37.03 -69.89
N ASP A 525 -16.05 36.53 -68.77
CA ASP A 525 -14.72 35.91 -68.56
C ASP A 525 -13.42 36.65 -68.87
N SER A 526 -12.49 36.45 -67.92
CA SER A 526 -11.02 36.61 -68.04
C SER A 526 -10.55 38.07 -67.97
N GLU A 527 -9.44 38.48 -67.36
CA GLU A 527 -8.18 37.85 -66.97
C GLU A 527 -7.69 38.57 -65.69
N ARG A 528 -7.08 37.86 -64.74
CA ARG A 528 -5.62 37.97 -64.45
C ARG A 528 -4.97 39.27 -64.97
N LEU A 529 -4.32 40.00 -64.05
CA LEU A 529 -2.85 40.07 -63.94
C LEU A 529 -2.39 41.44 -63.39
N LYS A 530 -1.57 41.39 -62.33
CA LYS A 530 -0.55 42.37 -61.88
C LYS A 530 -1.04 43.80 -61.56
N GLY A 531 -0.65 44.43 -60.47
CA GLY A 531 0.53 44.22 -59.64
C GLY A 531 1.29 45.53 -59.52
N LEU A 532 1.51 45.92 -58.25
CA LEU A 532 2.64 46.68 -57.72
C LEU A 532 2.67 48.21 -57.79
N LEU A 533 3.40 48.71 -56.78
CA LEU A 533 3.87 50.05 -56.44
C LEU A 533 3.02 50.74 -55.35
N ASP A 534 3.56 51.17 -54.21
CA ASP A 534 4.92 51.06 -53.66
C ASP A 534 4.86 51.56 -52.20
N LYS A 535 5.73 51.00 -51.34
CA LYS A 535 6.46 51.60 -50.21
C LYS A 535 5.75 52.55 -49.21
N GLU A 536 5.87 52.23 -47.92
CA GLU A 536 6.84 52.91 -47.00
C GLU A 536 6.93 52.18 -45.64
N ASP A 537 8.14 51.69 -45.35
CA ASP A 537 8.93 51.57 -44.10
C ASP A 537 8.25 51.55 -42.70
N GLN A 538 8.48 50.48 -41.91
CA GLN A 538 9.47 50.34 -40.79
C GLN A 538 9.08 51.19 -39.55
N GLU A 539 8.92 50.69 -38.33
CA GLU A 539 9.75 49.78 -37.53
C GLU A 539 8.95 49.18 -36.35
N SER A 540 9.53 48.12 -35.80
CA SER A 540 9.15 47.34 -34.63
C SER A 540 9.10 48.09 -33.29
N GLU A 541 8.15 47.73 -32.43
CA GLU A 541 8.43 47.61 -30.99
C GLU A 541 7.80 46.35 -30.39
N VAL A 542 8.63 45.68 -29.59
CA VAL A 542 8.41 44.47 -28.81
C VAL A 542 8.07 44.86 -27.38
N ILE A 543 7.03 44.25 -26.80
CA ILE A 543 6.82 44.11 -25.35
C ILE A 543 6.36 42.64 -25.14
N LYS A 544 7.24 41.66 -24.84
CA LYS A 544 7.69 41.15 -23.51
C LYS A 544 6.57 41.03 -22.48
N ASP A 545 6.36 40.00 -21.69
CA ASP A 545 6.87 38.64 -21.42
C ASP A 545 5.73 38.01 -20.57
N SER A 546 5.60 36.69 -20.38
CA SER A 546 6.21 35.94 -19.26
C SER A 546 5.71 34.47 -19.28
N PRO A 547 6.30 33.54 -18.50
CA PRO A 547 7.29 32.60 -19.00
C PRO A 547 6.99 31.14 -18.58
N ASP A 548 7.91 30.24 -18.90
CA ASP A 548 8.11 28.90 -18.32
C ASP A 548 7.66 27.70 -19.19
N SER A 549 8.47 27.43 -20.23
CA SER A 549 8.74 26.08 -20.73
C SER A 549 10.12 26.07 -21.39
N PRO A 550 11.10 25.27 -20.92
CA PRO A 550 12.43 25.24 -21.51
C PRO A 550 12.42 24.56 -22.90
N GLU A 551 13.14 25.17 -23.84
CA GLU A 551 13.35 24.67 -25.20
C GLU A 551 14.20 23.39 -25.22
N PRO A 552 13.93 22.45 -26.15
CA PRO A 552 14.65 21.20 -26.24
C PRO A 552 16.06 21.38 -26.82
N LEU A 553 17.07 20.90 -26.08
CA LEU A 553 18.45 20.80 -26.52
C LEU A 553 18.60 19.85 -27.71
N ASN A 554 19.18 20.37 -28.78
CA ASN A 554 19.55 19.61 -29.97
C ASN A 554 20.86 18.82 -29.76
N LYS A 555 20.89 17.63 -30.38
CA LYS A 555 22.02 16.71 -30.67
C LYS A 555 22.40 15.65 -29.62
N LYS A 556 21.94 14.41 -29.86
CA LYS A 556 22.73 13.17 -29.66
C LYS A 556 22.38 12.11 -30.76
N PRO A 557 23.29 11.16 -31.02
CA PRO A 557 23.53 10.57 -32.35
C PRO A 557 22.62 9.39 -32.71
N ARG A 558 22.53 9.11 -34.02
CA ARG A 558 21.82 7.98 -34.65
C ARG A 558 22.37 6.63 -34.15
N LEU A 559 21.47 5.74 -33.71
CA LEU A 559 21.66 4.29 -33.63
C LEU A 559 20.41 3.59 -34.19
N SER A 560 20.66 2.42 -34.78
CA SER A 560 19.89 1.68 -35.79
C SER A 560 18.44 1.34 -35.47
N THR A 561 17.57 1.53 -36.47
CA THR A 561 16.18 1.08 -36.54
C THR A 561 16.12 -0.42 -36.80
N GLU A 562 15.53 -1.20 -35.89
CA GLU A 562 14.85 -2.46 -36.24
C GLU A 562 13.35 -2.19 -36.31
N GLU A 563 12.74 -2.62 -37.42
CA GLU A 563 11.36 -2.37 -37.80
C GLU A 563 10.37 -3.06 -36.84
N VAL A 564 9.58 -2.28 -36.11
CA VAL A 564 8.39 -2.76 -35.41
C VAL A 564 7.18 -2.55 -36.32
N GLN A 565 6.51 -3.65 -36.69
CA GLN A 565 5.28 -3.63 -37.48
C GLN A 565 4.17 -2.80 -36.79
N PRO A 566 3.35 -2.06 -37.55
CA PRO A 566 2.26 -1.27 -36.98
C PRO A 566 1.14 -2.19 -36.45
N PRO A 567 0.56 -1.93 -35.28
CA PRO A 567 -0.53 -2.74 -34.74
C PRO A 567 -1.81 -2.54 -35.58
N GLU A 568 -2.52 -3.65 -35.80
CA GLU A 568 -3.80 -3.69 -36.50
C GLU A 568 -4.82 -2.71 -35.89
N ARG A 569 -5.56 -2.01 -36.78
CA ARG A 569 -6.60 -1.06 -36.41
C ARG A 569 -7.77 -1.77 -35.74
N ALA A 570 -7.82 -1.73 -34.41
CA ALA A 570 -9.03 -2.09 -33.66
C ALA A 570 -10.17 -1.11 -34.00
N LYS A 571 -11.24 -1.63 -34.61
CA LYS A 571 -12.48 -0.87 -34.88
C LYS A 571 -13.31 -0.78 -33.60
N GLY A 572 -13.23 0.34 -32.89
CA GLY A 572 -14.13 0.68 -31.78
C GLY A 572 -13.58 1.75 -30.84
N PRO A 573 -14.43 2.50 -30.13
CA PRO A 573 -13.99 3.49 -29.14
C PRO A 573 -13.29 2.79 -27.97
N VAL A 574 -12.05 3.18 -27.69
CA VAL A 574 -11.18 2.60 -26.66
C VAL A 574 -11.35 3.39 -25.36
N SER A 575 -11.58 2.70 -24.24
CA SER A 575 -11.74 3.37 -22.94
C SER A 575 -10.43 3.98 -22.42
N LEU A 576 -10.50 5.04 -21.60
CA LEU A 576 -9.33 5.64 -20.94
C LEU A 576 -8.54 4.63 -20.10
N LEU A 577 -9.24 3.67 -19.47
CA LEU A 577 -8.61 2.57 -18.74
C LEU A 577 -7.76 1.72 -19.69
N THR A 578 -8.29 1.36 -20.86
CA THR A 578 -7.56 0.58 -21.87
C THR A 578 -6.34 1.35 -22.39
N MET A 579 -6.45 2.65 -22.63
CA MET A 579 -5.31 3.48 -23.05
C MET A 579 -4.23 3.56 -21.96
N TRP A 580 -4.63 3.77 -20.70
CA TRP A 580 -3.73 3.82 -19.57
C TRP A 580 -3.04 2.48 -19.32
N THR A 581 -3.80 1.38 -19.31
CA THR A 581 -3.27 0.02 -19.18
C THR A 581 -2.28 -0.28 -20.30
N ASN A 582 -2.61 0.01 -21.56
CA ASN A 582 -1.70 -0.21 -22.69
C ASN A 582 -0.42 0.62 -22.57
N ARG A 583 -0.52 1.87 -22.10
CA ARG A 583 0.64 2.73 -21.87
C ARG A 583 1.53 2.20 -20.75
N ILE A 584 0.96 1.77 -19.63
CA ILE A 584 1.70 1.16 -18.52
C ILE A 584 2.36 -0.14 -18.96
N THR A 585 1.64 -1.01 -19.68
CA THR A 585 2.18 -2.26 -20.22
C THR A 585 3.34 -2.00 -21.17
N ALA A 586 3.25 -1.01 -22.06
CA ALA A 586 4.31 -0.64 -23.00
C ALA A 586 5.53 0.02 -22.33
N VAL A 587 5.33 0.74 -21.21
CA VAL A 587 6.44 1.30 -20.42
C VAL A 587 7.12 0.20 -19.62
N ASN A 588 6.35 -0.74 -19.05
CA ASN A 588 6.87 -1.87 -18.29
C ASN A 588 7.62 -2.85 -19.20
N SER A 589 7.16 -3.08 -20.43
CA SER A 589 7.85 -3.95 -21.40
C SER A 589 9.22 -3.42 -21.82
N ARG A 590 9.48 -2.10 -21.68
CA ARG A 590 10.78 -1.48 -21.95
C ARG A 590 11.77 -1.54 -20.78
N LYS A 591 11.31 -1.88 -19.57
CA LYS A 591 12.11 -1.89 -18.34
C LYS A 591 12.53 -3.30 -17.89
N HIS A 592 12.01 -4.34 -18.52
CA HIS A 592 12.40 -5.72 -18.26
C HIS A 592 13.17 -6.28 -19.46
N GLN A 593 14.27 -6.99 -19.22
CA GLN A 593 14.76 -7.94 -20.23
C GLN A 593 13.63 -8.92 -20.50
N GLU A 594 13.32 -9.13 -21.78
CA GLU A 594 12.26 -10.03 -22.20
C GLU A 594 12.53 -11.42 -21.62
N PHE A 595 11.48 -12.06 -21.10
CA PHE A 595 11.61 -13.41 -20.55
C PHE A 595 12.19 -14.33 -21.64
N PHE A 596 13.37 -14.91 -21.40
CA PHE A 596 14.09 -15.71 -22.39
C PHE A 596 13.20 -16.79 -23.03
N GLY A 597 12.27 -17.34 -22.24
CA GLY A 597 11.31 -18.32 -22.73
C GLY A 597 10.26 -17.79 -23.71
N ARG A 598 9.98 -16.49 -23.76
CA ARG A 598 9.11 -15.88 -24.78
C ARG A 598 9.90 -15.61 -26.06
N ALA A 599 11.10 -15.05 -25.94
CA ALA A 599 11.99 -14.78 -27.06
C ALA A 599 12.41 -16.05 -27.81
N GLY A 600 12.59 -17.17 -27.10
CA GLY A 600 12.92 -18.48 -27.69
C GLY A 600 11.73 -19.41 -27.92
N SER A 601 10.48 -18.93 -27.78
CA SER A 601 9.31 -19.80 -27.98
C SER A 601 9.00 -20.01 -29.47
N VAL A 602 8.72 -21.26 -29.85
CA VAL A 602 8.13 -21.58 -31.15
C VAL A 602 6.66 -21.93 -30.90
N ASN A 603 5.74 -21.24 -31.57
CA ASN A 603 4.28 -21.41 -31.37
C ASN A 603 3.80 -21.24 -29.91
N ASN A 604 4.30 -20.22 -29.20
CA ASN A 604 3.96 -19.97 -27.78
C ASN A 604 4.30 -21.13 -26.82
N LYS A 605 5.19 -22.04 -27.22
CA LYS A 605 5.72 -23.11 -26.38
C LYS A 605 7.23 -22.96 -26.25
N PHE A 606 7.71 -23.02 -25.01
CA PHE A 606 9.13 -22.97 -24.69
C PHE A 606 9.52 -24.25 -23.96
N GLU A 607 10.55 -24.93 -24.45
CA GLU A 607 11.06 -26.13 -23.81
C GLU A 607 11.85 -25.77 -22.56
N LEU A 608 11.38 -26.23 -21.40
CA LEU A 608 12.11 -26.11 -20.14
C LEU A 608 13.24 -27.15 -20.09
N TYR A 609 14.32 -26.85 -19.36
CA TYR A 609 15.40 -27.80 -19.08
C TYR A 609 16.24 -28.24 -20.29
N GLN A 610 16.47 -27.37 -21.27
CA GLN A 610 17.36 -27.66 -22.41
C GLN A 610 18.76 -28.12 -21.96
N HIS A 611 19.30 -27.55 -20.88
CA HIS A 611 20.59 -27.94 -20.29
C HIS A 611 20.63 -29.39 -19.75
N LEU A 612 19.48 -29.99 -19.40
CA LEU A 612 19.40 -31.38 -18.96
C LEU A 612 19.37 -32.37 -20.14
N LYS A 613 19.07 -31.90 -21.37
CA LYS A 613 19.22 -32.71 -22.58
C LYS A 613 20.68 -32.77 -23.04
N ASP A 614 21.44 -31.68 -22.84
CA ASP A 614 22.86 -31.62 -23.22
C ASP A 614 23.75 -32.45 -22.26
N GLU A 615 23.36 -32.60 -20.98
CA GLU A 615 24.08 -33.47 -20.03
C GLU A 615 23.76 -34.97 -20.19
N ASN A 616 22.59 -35.31 -20.73
CA ASN A 616 22.19 -36.69 -21.00
C ASN A 616 22.31 -36.97 -22.50
N GLY A 617 23.55 -37.12 -22.98
CA GLY A 617 23.84 -37.60 -24.33
C GLY A 617 23.18 -38.96 -24.58
N MET A 618 22.04 -38.95 -25.25
CA MET A 618 21.47 -40.13 -25.91
C MET A 618 20.82 -39.70 -27.23
N ASP A 619 21.59 -39.89 -28.30
CA ASP A 619 21.05 -40.25 -29.61
C ASP A 619 20.13 -41.46 -29.46
N VAL A 620 18.88 -41.34 -29.86
CA VAL A 620 18.04 -42.51 -30.18
C VAL A 620 17.42 -42.31 -31.55
N HIS A 621 18.16 -42.79 -32.55
CA HIS A 621 17.59 -43.42 -33.72
C HIS A 621 16.60 -44.52 -33.31
N GLU A 622 15.36 -44.47 -33.78
CA GLU A 622 14.66 -45.54 -34.53
C GLU A 622 13.15 -45.17 -34.64
N ASN A 623 12.61 -44.77 -35.79
CA ASN A 623 12.36 -45.49 -37.04
C ASN A 623 11.16 -46.47 -37.00
N GLY A 624 10.14 -46.13 -37.80
CA GLY A 624 9.25 -47.10 -38.48
C GLY A 624 7.80 -47.16 -37.98
N LYS A 625 6.75 -47.25 -38.81
CA LYS A 625 6.49 -47.40 -40.27
C LYS A 625 5.01 -46.96 -40.46
N ALA A 626 4.42 -46.66 -41.62
CA ALA A 626 4.51 -47.30 -42.92
C ALA A 626 3.86 -46.43 -44.02
N SER A 627 4.31 -46.71 -45.24
CA SER A 627 3.77 -46.35 -46.55
C SER A 627 2.23 -46.44 -46.66
N ARG A 628 1.59 -45.34 -47.10
CA ARG A 628 0.93 -45.19 -48.41
C ARG A 628 0.51 -43.75 -48.64
#